data_AF-A0A814PUS1-F1
#
_entry.id   AF-A0A814PUS1-F1
#
_cell.length_a   1.000
_cell.length_b   1.000
_cell.length_c   1.000
_cell.angle_alpha   90.00
_cell.angle_beta   90.00
_cell.angle_gamma   90.00
#
_symmetry.space_group_name_H-M   'P 1'
#
loop_
_entity.id
_entity.type
_entity.pdbx_description
1 polymer ?
#
loop_
_entity_poly.entity_id
_entity_poly.type
_entity_poly.pdbx_seq_one_letter_code
_entity_poly.pdbx_strand_id
1 'polypeptide(L)'
;MMMLILGEPRFIKMLQMIIVAYIEKKTTIAERLRSAWCVVFFCRIWFTWIKLKTFDSTQSAENNTSKYFITRPAYLSVEINAHNLLYLILLVKQKQLPPHVLHVHTFNSQACESIFGNARALSGIYSTIINFTVHDFLRRVQRLSLLNDIKCKQLNDESVNNLVFPVHYKHRNDRQSLLTQSQTGIDQIEIEQVITDAYHKAIEMLDGLEILNLLEKNRVLGLKSLSE
;
A
#
# COMPACT_ATOMS: atom_id res chain seq x y z
N MET A 1 -17.37 -10.42 -14.95
CA MET A 1 -18.15 -9.24 -15.41
C MET A 1 -17.38 -7.93 -15.24
N MET A 2 -16.76 -7.65 -14.07
CA MET A 2 -15.86 -6.49 -13.86
C MET A 2 -14.66 -6.46 -14.83
N MET A 3 -14.05 -7.62 -15.13
CA MET A 3 -12.97 -7.78 -16.11
C MET A 3 -13.38 -7.49 -17.57
N LEU A 4 -14.66 -7.66 -17.92
CA LEU A 4 -15.13 -7.47 -19.30
C LEU A 4 -15.25 -5.98 -19.67
N ILE A 5 -15.31 -5.09 -18.68
CA ILE A 5 -15.62 -3.67 -18.90
C ILE A 5 -14.35 -2.80 -18.95
N LEU A 6 -13.42 -3.01 -18.02
CA LEU A 6 -12.15 -2.26 -18.01
C LEU A 6 -11.05 -2.95 -18.87
N GLY A 7 -11.23 -4.23 -19.18
CA GLY A 7 -10.17 -5.06 -19.74
C GLY A 7 -9.17 -5.50 -18.67
N GLU A 8 -8.79 -6.78 -18.73
CA GLU A 8 -7.81 -7.41 -17.84
C GLU A 8 -6.49 -6.61 -17.64
N PRO A 9 -5.85 -6.04 -18.68
CA PRO A 9 -4.55 -5.37 -18.50
C PRO A 9 -4.62 -4.09 -17.65
N ARG A 10 -5.74 -3.34 -17.71
CA ARG A 10 -5.89 -2.08 -16.95
C ARG A 10 -6.06 -2.36 -15.46
N PHE A 11 -6.82 -3.40 -15.12
CA PHE A 11 -6.99 -3.82 -13.73
C PHE A 11 -5.68 -4.34 -13.13
N ILE A 12 -4.91 -5.15 -13.88
CA ILE A 12 -3.57 -5.58 -13.46
C ILE A 12 -2.65 -4.37 -13.24
N LYS A 13 -2.70 -3.38 -14.14
CA LYS A 13 -1.89 -2.17 -14.01
C LYS A 13 -2.24 -1.37 -12.75
N MET A 14 -3.52 -1.25 -12.42
CA MET A 14 -3.98 -0.64 -11.17
C MET A 14 -3.42 -1.37 -9.94
N LEU A 15 -3.45 -2.71 -9.93
CA LEU A 15 -2.87 -3.50 -8.84
C LEU A 15 -1.35 -3.31 -8.73
N GLN A 16 -0.64 -3.27 -9.86
CA GLN A 16 0.80 -2.97 -9.88
C GLN A 16 1.11 -1.62 -9.24
N MET A 17 0.30 -0.59 -9.51
CA MET A 17 0.47 0.73 -8.91
C MET A 17 0.26 0.72 -7.39
N ILE A 18 -0.68 -0.07 -6.88
CA ILE A 18 -0.87 -0.27 -5.43
C ILE A 18 0.38 -0.91 -4.81
N ILE A 19 0.95 -1.92 -5.46
CA ILE A 19 2.18 -2.60 -5.01
C ILE A 19 3.36 -1.61 -4.97
N VAL A 20 3.52 -0.81 -6.02
CA VAL A 20 4.56 0.23 -6.11
C VAL A 20 4.41 1.28 -5.01
N ALA A 21 3.18 1.68 -4.71
CA ALA A 21 2.88 2.68 -3.69
C ALA A 21 3.22 2.19 -2.27
N TYR A 22 2.79 0.98 -1.90
CA TYR A 22 2.77 0.57 -0.49
C TYR A 22 3.68 -0.61 -0.12
N ILE A 23 4.16 -1.39 -1.09
CA ILE A 23 4.89 -2.64 -0.82
C ILE A 23 6.35 -2.55 -1.28
N GLU A 24 6.59 -2.05 -2.48
CA GLU A 24 7.93 -1.99 -3.08
C GLU A 24 8.88 -1.21 -2.15
N LYS A 25 10.13 -1.66 -1.97
CA LYS A 25 11.06 -1.04 -0.99
C LYS A 25 11.89 0.08 -1.60
N LYS A 26 12.19 -0.02 -2.90
CA LYS A 26 13.14 0.86 -3.60
C LYS A 26 12.50 2.09 -4.25
N THR A 27 11.18 2.27 -4.12
CA THR A 27 10.44 3.39 -4.74
C THR A 27 10.58 4.68 -3.94
N THR A 28 10.75 5.79 -4.66
CA THR A 28 10.82 7.13 -4.09
C THR A 28 9.45 7.58 -3.54
N ILE A 29 9.44 8.51 -2.58
CA ILE A 29 8.19 9.00 -1.98
C ILE A 29 7.28 9.67 -3.01
N ALA A 30 7.84 10.44 -3.95
CA ALA A 30 7.08 11.06 -5.04
C ALA A 30 6.40 10.01 -5.94
N GLU A 31 7.12 8.94 -6.31
CA GLU A 31 6.58 7.85 -7.12
C GLU A 31 5.47 7.08 -6.41
N ARG A 32 5.61 6.89 -5.08
CA ARG A 32 4.56 6.27 -4.25
C ARG A 32 3.31 7.12 -4.23
N LEU A 33 3.47 8.42 -3.98
CA LEU A 33 2.35 9.36 -3.94
C LEU A 33 1.64 9.42 -5.30
N ARG A 34 2.41 9.52 -6.39
CA ARG A 34 1.89 9.47 -7.77
C ARG A 34 1.08 8.21 -8.03
N SER A 35 1.63 7.05 -7.66
CA SER A 35 0.98 5.75 -7.89
C SER A 35 -0.29 5.59 -7.04
N ALA A 36 -0.27 6.03 -5.78
CA ALA A 36 -1.43 6.00 -4.89
C ALA A 36 -2.58 6.87 -5.43
N TRP A 37 -2.28 8.11 -5.80
CA TRP A 37 -3.28 9.05 -6.33
C TRP A 37 -3.79 8.66 -7.71
N CYS A 38 -2.96 8.05 -8.56
CA CYS A 38 -3.39 7.54 -9.86
C CYS A 38 -4.50 6.48 -9.70
N VAL A 39 -4.35 5.59 -8.71
CA VAL A 39 -5.36 4.56 -8.39
C VAL A 39 -6.63 5.21 -7.84
N VAL A 40 -6.52 6.22 -6.97
CA VAL A 40 -7.67 6.99 -6.47
C VAL A 40 -8.45 7.61 -7.62
N PHE A 41 -7.78 8.36 -8.51
CA PHE A 41 -8.44 9.01 -9.64
C PHE A 41 -9.07 7.98 -10.58
N PHE A 42 -8.35 6.89 -10.89
CA PHE A 42 -8.90 5.79 -11.68
C PHE A 42 -10.19 5.25 -11.07
N CYS A 43 -10.21 4.95 -9.77
CA CYS A 43 -11.39 4.46 -9.08
C CYS A 43 -12.53 5.49 -9.05
N ARG A 44 -12.25 6.78 -8.84
CA ARG A 44 -13.26 7.86 -8.86
C ARG A 44 -13.89 8.03 -10.24
N ILE A 45 -13.08 8.04 -11.30
CA ILE A 45 -13.55 8.14 -12.69
C ILE A 45 -14.42 6.94 -13.02
N TRP A 46 -13.94 5.73 -12.69
CA TRP A 46 -14.67 4.49 -12.91
C TRP A 46 -16.01 4.45 -12.15
N PHE A 47 -16.02 4.84 -10.88
CA PHE A 47 -17.24 4.89 -10.07
C PHE A 47 -18.25 5.91 -10.62
N THR A 48 -17.79 7.08 -11.03
CA THR A 48 -18.63 8.14 -11.62
C THR A 48 -19.26 7.68 -12.92
N TRP A 49 -18.49 7.00 -13.77
CA TRP A 49 -18.99 6.43 -15.01
C TRP A 49 -20.07 5.37 -14.79
N ILE A 50 -19.87 4.44 -13.84
CA ILE A 50 -20.91 3.45 -13.50
C ILE A 50 -22.18 4.15 -13.06
N LYS A 51 -22.08 5.16 -12.18
CA LYS A 51 -23.24 5.94 -11.73
C LYS A 51 -24.00 6.55 -12.90
N LEU A 52 -23.32 7.26 -13.79
CA LEU A 52 -23.95 7.90 -14.94
C LEU A 52 -24.65 6.87 -15.85
N LYS A 53 -23.98 5.74 -16.13
CA LYS A 53 -24.58 4.66 -16.95
C LYS A 53 -25.81 4.02 -16.29
N THR A 54 -25.83 3.92 -14.96
CA THR A 54 -26.99 3.44 -14.21
C THR A 54 -28.12 4.46 -14.11
N PHE A 55 -27.85 5.77 -14.24
CA PHE A 55 -28.91 6.78 -14.30
C PHE A 55 -29.65 6.77 -15.64
N ASP A 56 -28.96 6.44 -16.74
CA ASP A 56 -29.57 6.34 -18.07
C ASP A 56 -30.45 5.07 -18.24
N SER A 57 -30.29 4.07 -17.36
CA SER A 57 -31.07 2.84 -17.38
C SER A 57 -32.11 2.86 -16.27
N THR A 58 -33.39 2.75 -16.61
CA THR A 58 -34.56 2.80 -15.71
C THR A 58 -34.62 1.69 -14.62
N GLN A 59 -33.54 0.95 -14.39
CA GLN A 59 -33.42 -0.05 -13.34
C GLN A 59 -32.79 0.56 -12.08
N SER A 60 -33.31 0.20 -10.91
CA SER A 60 -32.88 0.73 -9.59
C SER A 60 -31.36 0.80 -9.42
N ALA A 61 -30.82 2.00 -9.21
CA ALA A 61 -29.39 2.32 -9.17
C ALA A 61 -28.57 1.54 -8.11
N GLU A 62 -29.20 1.04 -7.05
CA GLU A 62 -28.50 0.37 -5.94
C GLU A 62 -28.05 -1.07 -6.26
N ASN A 63 -28.79 -1.81 -7.10
CA ASN A 63 -28.53 -3.24 -7.33
C ASN A 63 -27.48 -3.55 -8.41
N ASN A 64 -27.14 -2.57 -9.26
CA ASN A 64 -26.17 -2.78 -10.35
C ASN A 64 -24.75 -2.31 -9.97
N THR A 65 -24.59 -1.22 -9.21
CA THR A 65 -23.26 -0.65 -8.90
C THR A 65 -22.33 -1.63 -8.19
N SER A 66 -22.86 -2.47 -7.29
CA SER A 66 -22.07 -3.49 -6.56
C SER A 66 -21.56 -4.65 -7.43
N LYS A 67 -22.18 -4.90 -8.60
CA LYS A 67 -21.79 -5.98 -9.51
C LYS A 67 -20.65 -5.59 -10.46
N TYR A 68 -20.48 -4.30 -10.70
CA TYR A 68 -19.56 -3.77 -11.72
C TYR A 68 -18.40 -2.96 -11.15
N PHE A 69 -18.41 -2.65 -9.85
CA PHE A 69 -17.35 -1.92 -9.17
C PHE A 69 -16.70 -2.77 -8.07
N ILE A 70 -15.50 -2.37 -7.64
CA ILE A 70 -14.86 -2.94 -6.45
C ILE A 70 -15.75 -2.75 -5.22
N THR A 71 -15.58 -3.61 -4.22
CA THR A 71 -16.37 -3.52 -3.00
C THR A 71 -16.12 -2.17 -2.30
N ARG A 72 -17.16 -1.63 -1.68
CA ARG A 72 -17.08 -0.34 -0.97
C ARG A 72 -15.93 -0.29 0.05
N PRO A 73 -15.65 -1.33 0.85
CA PRO A 73 -14.49 -1.32 1.76
C PRO A 73 -13.16 -1.23 1.01
N ALA A 74 -13.00 -1.91 -0.12
CA ALA A 74 -11.77 -1.86 -0.92
C ALA A 74 -11.56 -0.45 -1.49
N TYR A 75 -12.63 0.16 -2.02
CA TYR A 75 -12.58 1.55 -2.52
C TYR A 75 -12.21 2.55 -1.42
N LEU A 76 -12.88 2.47 -0.26
CA LEU A 76 -12.57 3.36 0.87
C LEU A 76 -11.15 3.16 1.39
N SER A 77 -10.64 1.93 1.40
CA SER A 77 -9.25 1.64 1.78
C SER A 77 -8.26 2.33 0.86
N VAL A 78 -8.48 2.31 -0.47
CA VAL A 78 -7.65 3.02 -1.44
C VAL A 78 -7.61 4.52 -1.15
N GLU A 79 -8.77 5.14 -0.93
CA GLU A 79 -8.91 6.57 -0.61
C GLU A 79 -8.19 6.92 0.70
N ILE A 80 -8.50 6.21 1.78
CA ILE A 80 -7.94 6.47 3.11
C ILE A 80 -6.41 6.32 3.08
N ASN A 81 -5.89 5.27 2.44
CA ASN A 81 -4.45 5.04 2.40
C ASN A 81 -3.70 6.13 1.60
N ALA A 82 -4.26 6.60 0.49
CA ALA A 82 -3.66 7.67 -0.30
C ALA A 82 -3.66 9.01 0.44
N HIS A 83 -4.79 9.34 1.09
CA HIS A 83 -4.92 10.53 1.92
C HIS A 83 -3.99 10.50 3.14
N ASN A 84 -3.88 9.35 3.82
CA ASN A 84 -2.96 9.18 4.93
C ASN A 84 -1.50 9.34 4.50
N LEU A 85 -1.12 8.77 3.36
CA LEU A 85 0.23 8.94 2.82
C LEU A 85 0.55 10.41 2.52
N LEU A 86 -0.37 11.12 1.86
CA LEU A 86 -0.22 12.55 1.62
C LEU A 86 -0.08 13.34 2.93
N TYR A 87 -0.92 13.04 3.91
CA TYR A 87 -0.90 13.70 5.21
C TYR A 87 0.43 13.47 5.94
N LEU A 88 0.96 12.25 5.94
CA LEU A 88 2.28 11.97 6.52
C LEU A 88 3.40 12.75 5.83
N ILE A 89 3.36 12.86 4.50
CA ILE A 89 4.32 13.66 3.74
C ILE A 89 4.24 15.13 4.16
N LEU A 90 3.03 15.69 4.29
CA LEU A 90 2.83 17.07 4.73
C LEU A 90 3.38 17.30 6.14
N LEU A 91 3.12 16.39 7.08
CA LEU A 91 3.64 16.48 8.45
C LEU A 91 5.18 16.44 8.51
N VAL A 92 5.81 15.62 7.66
CA VAL A 92 7.27 15.58 7.54
C VAL A 92 7.82 16.86 6.90
N LYS A 93 7.18 17.39 5.85
CA LYS A 93 7.58 18.70 5.26
C LYS A 93 7.43 19.84 6.26
N GLN A 94 6.42 19.80 7.11
CA GLN A 94 6.21 20.76 8.20
C GLN A 94 7.14 20.53 9.40
N LYS A 95 8.06 19.55 9.32
CA LYS A 95 8.99 19.17 10.38
C LYS A 95 8.32 18.75 11.71
N GLN A 96 7.05 18.36 11.66
CA GLN A 96 6.31 17.84 12.81
C GLN A 96 6.61 16.35 13.06
N LEU A 97 7.01 15.63 12.00
CA LEU A 97 7.41 14.23 12.08
C LEU A 97 8.80 14.02 11.49
N PRO A 98 9.57 13.07 12.02
CA PRO A 98 10.86 12.70 11.45
C PRO A 98 10.68 11.92 10.13
N PRO A 99 11.62 12.02 9.17
CA PRO A 99 11.47 11.41 7.84
C PRO A 99 11.35 9.89 7.84
N HIS A 100 11.88 9.22 8.85
CA HIS A 100 11.80 7.77 8.96
C HIS A 100 10.34 7.28 9.08
N VAL A 101 9.40 8.15 9.45
CA VAL A 101 7.98 7.80 9.42
C VAL A 101 7.48 7.52 7.99
N LEU A 102 8.18 8.00 6.95
CA LEU A 102 7.83 7.72 5.55
C LEU A 102 8.35 6.37 5.04
N HIS A 103 8.77 5.46 5.92
CA HIS A 103 9.03 4.07 5.57
C HIS A 103 7.72 3.30 5.32
N VAL A 104 6.97 3.66 4.27
CA VAL A 104 5.62 3.12 3.96
C VAL A 104 5.54 1.59 3.98
N HIS A 105 6.63 0.91 3.61
CA HIS A 105 6.72 -0.55 3.64
C HIS A 105 6.57 -1.19 5.04
N THR A 106 6.67 -0.41 6.13
CA THR A 106 6.47 -0.90 7.50
C THR A 106 5.01 -0.81 7.94
N PHE A 107 4.12 -0.17 7.18
CA PHE A 107 2.72 0.04 7.56
C PHE A 107 1.80 -1.13 7.20
N ASN A 108 2.33 -2.19 6.59
CA ASN A 108 1.56 -3.38 6.30
C ASN A 108 1.54 -4.35 7.50
N SER A 109 0.60 -5.29 7.47
CA SER A 109 0.46 -6.33 8.50
C SER A 109 1.44 -7.51 8.34
N GLN A 110 2.38 -7.46 7.39
CA GLN A 110 3.26 -8.61 7.12
C GLN A 110 4.13 -8.95 8.35
N ALA A 111 4.52 -7.94 9.14
CA ALA A 111 5.24 -8.16 10.39
C ALA A 111 4.39 -8.95 11.41
N CYS A 112 3.10 -8.63 11.53
CA CYS A 112 2.17 -9.37 12.39
C CYS A 112 1.99 -10.81 11.91
N GLU A 113 1.78 -11.01 10.60
CA GLU A 113 1.69 -12.36 10.00
C GLU A 113 2.95 -13.20 10.23
N SER A 114 4.13 -12.56 10.14
CA SER A 114 5.40 -13.21 10.46
C SER A 114 5.48 -13.64 11.93
N ILE A 115 5.03 -12.80 12.87
CA ILE A 115 4.97 -13.15 14.30
C ILE A 115 4.04 -14.34 14.52
N PHE A 116 2.85 -14.35 13.93
CA PHE A 116 1.94 -15.50 14.03
C PHE A 116 2.50 -16.76 13.37
N GLY A 117 3.19 -16.63 12.23
CA GLY A 117 3.90 -17.74 11.59
C GLY A 117 5.00 -18.32 12.48
N ASN A 118 5.84 -17.46 13.06
CA ASN A 118 6.91 -17.86 13.97
C ASN A 118 6.36 -18.49 15.26
N ALA A 119 5.27 -17.94 15.82
CA ALA A 119 4.61 -18.53 16.98
C ALA A 119 4.03 -19.92 16.67
N ARG A 120 3.49 -20.15 15.47
CA ARG A 120 3.06 -21.49 15.02
C ARG A 120 4.24 -22.44 14.84
N ALA A 121 5.38 -21.96 14.35
CA ALA A 121 6.59 -22.77 14.16
C ALA A 121 7.26 -23.18 15.49
N LEU A 122 7.02 -22.46 16.59
CA LEU A 122 7.53 -22.78 17.93
C LEU A 122 6.74 -23.89 18.66
N SER A 123 5.95 -24.68 17.94
CA SER A 123 5.29 -25.88 18.48
C SER A 123 6.30 -27.01 18.71
N GLY A 124 6.03 -27.88 19.70
CA GLY A 124 6.93 -28.98 20.06
C GLY A 124 7.10 -30.03 18.94
N ILE A 125 8.17 -30.84 19.04
CA ILE A 125 8.66 -31.80 18.02
C ILE A 125 7.60 -32.83 17.56
N TYR A 126 6.53 -33.00 18.33
CA TYR A 126 5.42 -33.92 18.05
C TYR A 126 4.03 -33.25 18.11
N SER A 127 3.99 -31.92 18.06
CA SER A 127 2.76 -31.14 18.15
C SER A 127 2.56 -30.33 16.88
N THR A 128 1.62 -30.78 16.04
CA THR A 128 1.11 -30.04 14.88
C THR A 128 0.00 -29.07 15.26
N ILE A 129 -0.05 -28.64 16.54
CA ILE A 129 -1.09 -27.74 17.01
C ILE A 129 -0.87 -26.35 16.40
N ILE A 130 -1.65 -26.06 15.35
CA ILE A 130 -1.68 -24.78 14.64
C ILE A 130 -2.45 -23.74 15.47
N ASN A 131 -3.45 -24.18 16.24
CA ASN A 131 -4.32 -23.33 17.05
C ASN A 131 -3.82 -23.27 18.48
N PHE A 132 -3.52 -22.09 18.99
CA PHE A 132 -3.09 -21.88 20.35
C PHE A 132 -4.03 -20.94 21.09
N THR A 133 -4.17 -21.14 22.41
CA THR A 133 -4.88 -20.18 23.26
C THR A 133 -4.07 -18.87 23.36
N VAL A 134 -4.69 -17.80 23.86
CA VAL A 134 -3.97 -16.54 24.13
C VAL A 134 -2.81 -16.76 25.10
N HIS A 135 -2.99 -17.61 26.11
CA HIS A 135 -1.92 -17.95 27.06
C HIS A 135 -0.74 -18.65 26.38
N ASP A 136 -1.03 -19.62 25.50
CA ASP A 136 -0.02 -20.32 24.73
C ASP A 136 0.72 -19.37 23.77
N PHE A 137 -0.01 -18.44 23.15
CA PHE A 137 0.58 -17.41 22.30
C PHE A 137 1.54 -16.54 23.09
N LEU A 138 1.14 -16.00 24.24
CA LEU A 138 1.99 -15.14 25.09
C LEU A 138 3.28 -15.85 25.50
N ARG A 139 3.20 -17.13 25.90
CA ARG A 139 4.39 -17.94 26.23
C ARG A 139 5.33 -18.09 25.03
N ARG A 140 4.79 -18.29 23.82
CA ARG A 140 5.59 -18.44 22.59
C ARG A 140 6.20 -17.11 22.16
N VAL A 141 5.47 -16.01 22.29
CA VAL A 141 5.97 -14.65 21.99
C VAL A 141 7.08 -14.25 22.96
N GLN A 142 6.99 -14.60 24.25
CA GLN A 142 8.09 -14.38 25.20
C GLN A 142 9.37 -15.09 24.76
N ARG A 143 9.26 -16.36 24.32
CA ARG A 143 10.40 -17.11 23.76
C ARG A 143 10.92 -16.45 22.48
N LEU A 144 10.04 -15.99 21.61
CA LEU A 144 10.41 -15.29 20.38
C LEU A 144 11.13 -13.97 20.67
N SER A 145 10.69 -13.22 21.69
CA SER A 145 11.35 -11.98 22.14
C SER A 145 12.78 -12.25 22.58
N LEU A 146 13.00 -13.27 23.42
CA LEU A 146 14.34 -13.66 23.86
C LEU A 146 15.24 -14.06 22.69
N LEU A 147 14.71 -14.81 21.71
CA LEU A 147 15.44 -15.18 20.50
C LEU A 147 15.82 -13.94 19.66
N ASN A 148 14.90 -12.98 19.54
CA ASN A 148 15.15 -11.72 18.85
C ASN A 148 16.20 -10.88 19.59
N ASP A 149 16.15 -10.80 20.92
CA ASP A 149 17.13 -10.06 21.72
C ASP A 149 18.54 -10.63 21.57
N ILE A 150 18.68 -11.97 21.57
CA ILE A 150 19.96 -12.64 21.31
C ILE A 150 20.45 -12.31 19.89
N LYS A 151 19.56 -12.37 18.90
CA LYS A 151 19.88 -12.06 17.50
C LYS A 151 20.31 -10.60 17.31
N CYS A 152 19.66 -9.66 18.01
CA CYS A 152 20.01 -8.23 17.97
C CYS A 152 21.35 -7.96 18.65
N LYS A 153 21.65 -8.58 19.80
CA LYS A 153 22.94 -8.44 20.48
C LYS A 153 24.10 -8.95 19.63
N GLN A 154 23.93 -10.08 18.92
CA GLN A 154 24.91 -10.57 17.94
C GLN A 154 25.18 -9.61 16.77
N LEU A 155 24.20 -8.76 16.40
CA LEU A 155 24.37 -7.81 15.29
C LEU A 155 25.14 -6.56 15.70
N ASN A 156 25.13 -6.21 16.99
CA ASN A 156 25.72 -4.97 17.50
C ASN A 156 27.08 -5.18 18.18
N ASP A 157 27.35 -6.37 18.73
CA ASP A 157 28.64 -6.71 19.36
C ASP A 157 29.48 -7.61 18.44
N GLU A 158 30.47 -7.04 17.77
CA GLU A 158 31.52 -7.82 17.07
C GLU A 158 32.48 -8.53 18.06
N SER A 159 32.36 -8.31 19.37
CA SER A 159 33.44 -8.59 20.33
C SER A 159 33.12 -9.54 21.49
N VAL A 160 31.89 -10.07 21.66
CA VAL A 160 31.57 -10.90 22.84
C VAL A 160 31.08 -12.30 22.48
N ASN A 161 32.00 -13.27 22.61
CA ASN A 161 31.81 -14.72 22.68
C ASN A 161 31.10 -15.39 21.49
N ASN A 162 31.80 -16.37 20.88
CA ASN A 162 31.49 -17.15 19.68
C ASN A 162 30.18 -18.00 19.70
N LEU A 163 29.08 -17.47 20.20
CA LEU A 163 27.76 -18.04 19.95
C LEU A 163 27.32 -17.56 18.57
N VAL A 164 27.47 -18.41 17.56
CA VAL A 164 26.93 -18.15 16.21
C VAL A 164 25.56 -18.83 16.13
N PHE A 165 24.50 -18.03 16.02
CA PHE A 165 23.19 -18.61 15.74
C PHE A 165 23.18 -19.11 14.30
N PRO A 166 22.73 -20.35 14.01
CA PRO A 166 22.67 -20.85 12.65
C PRO A 166 21.68 -20.00 11.83
N VAL A 167 22.23 -19.14 10.97
CA VAL A 167 21.44 -18.35 10.01
C VAL A 167 21.45 -19.12 8.70
N HIS A 168 20.27 -19.47 8.21
CA HIS A 168 20.14 -20.06 6.88
C HIS A 168 20.68 -19.08 5.82
N TYR A 169 21.55 -19.55 4.92
CA TYR A 169 22.33 -18.73 3.97
C TYR A 169 21.48 -17.75 3.14
N LYS A 170 20.20 -18.07 2.87
CA LYS A 170 19.24 -17.18 2.19
C LYS A 170 18.97 -15.85 2.92
N HIS A 171 19.07 -15.80 4.25
CA HIS A 171 18.80 -14.58 5.03
C HIS A 171 20.03 -13.71 5.26
N ARG A 172 21.19 -14.07 4.70
CA ARG A 172 22.44 -13.31 4.86
C ARG A 172 22.46 -12.02 4.03
N ASN A 173 21.72 -11.98 2.91
CA ASN A 173 21.76 -10.89 1.94
C ASN A 173 20.69 -9.80 2.15
N ASP A 174 19.70 -10.01 3.02
CA ASP A 174 18.69 -8.98 3.38
C ASP A 174 19.26 -7.87 4.29
N ARG A 175 20.57 -7.91 4.58
CA ARG A 175 21.28 -7.06 5.53
C ARG A 175 21.66 -5.67 4.99
N GLN A 176 21.32 -5.33 3.75
CA GLN A 176 21.76 -4.07 3.13
C GLN A 176 20.61 -3.06 2.89
N SER A 177 20.89 -1.84 3.38
CA SER A 177 20.26 -0.54 3.10
C SER A 177 18.81 -0.31 3.59
N LEU A 178 18.64 0.00 4.88
CA LEU A 178 17.43 0.66 5.40
C LEU A 178 17.67 2.11 5.85
N LEU A 179 18.91 2.57 5.80
CA LEU A 179 19.26 3.93 6.18
C LEU A 179 19.76 4.63 4.92
N THR A 180 19.38 5.91 4.77
CA THR A 180 19.76 6.85 3.71
C THR A 180 18.86 6.90 2.46
N GLN A 181 17.55 7.14 2.64
CA GLN A 181 16.85 8.03 1.70
C GLN A 181 16.82 9.42 2.35
N SER A 182 17.66 10.29 1.82
CA SER A 182 17.99 11.60 2.38
C SER A 182 16.77 12.52 2.42
N GLN A 183 16.62 13.22 3.54
CA GLN A 183 15.58 14.22 3.81
C GLN A 183 15.48 15.32 2.72
N THR A 184 16.57 15.54 1.98
CA THR A 184 16.65 16.44 0.82
C THR A 184 15.66 16.10 -0.30
N GLY A 185 15.30 14.83 -0.47
CA GLY A 185 14.36 14.41 -1.51
C GLY A 185 12.89 14.69 -1.19
N ILE A 186 12.54 14.97 0.08
CA ILE A 186 11.15 15.21 0.52
C ILE A 186 10.77 16.69 0.39
N ASP A 187 11.70 17.58 0.69
CA ASP A 187 11.47 19.03 0.61
C ASP A 187 11.22 19.48 -0.85
N GLN A 188 11.92 18.84 -1.80
CA GLN A 188 11.80 19.08 -3.24
C GLN A 188 10.52 18.50 -3.88
N ILE A 189 9.68 17.77 -3.13
CA ILE A 189 8.45 17.20 -3.71
C ILE A 189 7.45 18.32 -3.95
N GLU A 190 7.20 18.60 -5.23
CA GLU A 190 6.10 19.42 -5.71
C GLU A 190 4.81 18.58 -5.72
N ILE A 191 4.12 18.56 -4.57
CA ILE A 191 2.94 17.71 -4.33
C ILE A 191 1.86 17.94 -5.38
N GLU A 192 1.60 19.20 -5.75
CA GLU A 192 0.57 19.54 -6.73
C GLU A 192 0.90 18.98 -8.11
N GLN A 193 2.15 19.09 -8.56
CA GLN A 193 2.60 18.51 -9.82
C GLN A 193 2.45 16.98 -9.79
N VAL A 194 2.87 16.33 -8.70
CA VAL A 194 2.75 14.87 -8.55
C VAL A 194 1.29 14.40 -8.62
N ILE A 195 0.36 15.12 -7.97
CA ILE A 195 -1.07 14.79 -8.00
C ILE A 195 -1.66 15.05 -9.40
N THR A 196 -1.22 16.12 -10.07
CA THR A 196 -1.64 16.46 -11.43
C THR A 196 -1.16 15.41 -12.43
N ASP A 197 0.09 14.98 -12.34
CA ASP A 197 0.64 13.90 -13.17
C ASP A 197 -0.09 12.57 -12.92
N ALA A 198 -0.46 12.29 -11.66
CA ALA A 198 -1.24 11.11 -11.31
C ALA A 198 -2.64 11.13 -11.95
N TYR A 199 -3.27 12.30 -12.01
CA TYR A 199 -4.56 12.48 -12.68
C TYR A 199 -4.46 12.24 -14.18
N HIS A 200 -3.49 12.87 -14.86
CA HIS A 200 -3.25 12.64 -16.29
C HIS A 200 -2.95 11.17 -16.59
N LYS A 201 -2.17 10.50 -15.73
CA LYS A 201 -1.89 9.08 -15.90
C LYS A 201 -3.15 8.21 -15.75
N ALA A 202 -4.06 8.57 -14.84
CA ALA A 202 -5.33 7.88 -14.68
C ALA A 202 -6.24 8.05 -15.91
N ILE A 203 -6.24 9.24 -16.53
CA ILE A 203 -6.94 9.48 -17.80
C ILE A 203 -6.34 8.62 -18.91
N GLU A 204 -5.00 8.65 -19.08
CA GLU A 204 -4.30 7.84 -20.08
C GLU A 204 -4.62 6.35 -19.94
N MET A 205 -4.69 5.84 -18.70
CA MET A 205 -5.07 4.45 -18.45
C MET A 205 -6.49 4.11 -18.91
N LEU A 206 -7.39 5.09 -18.89
CA LEU A 206 -8.78 4.96 -19.31
C LEU A 206 -9.00 5.37 -20.76
N ASP A 207 -7.94 5.79 -21.45
CA ASP A 207 -8.00 6.17 -22.85
C ASP A 207 -8.37 4.98 -23.75
N GLY A 208 -9.09 5.28 -24.82
CA GLY A 208 -9.71 4.29 -25.70
C GLY A 208 -10.95 3.59 -25.13
N LEU A 209 -11.49 4.04 -23.98
CA LEU A 209 -12.80 3.63 -23.48
C LEU A 209 -13.82 4.76 -23.68
N GLU A 210 -15.08 4.41 -23.98
CA GLU A 210 -16.20 5.37 -24.05
C GLU A 210 -16.49 6.08 -22.70
N ILE A 211 -15.73 5.73 -21.65
CA ILE A 211 -15.78 6.33 -20.31
C ILE A 211 -15.50 7.83 -20.39
N LEU A 212 -14.43 8.23 -21.07
CA LEU A 212 -13.99 9.63 -21.12
C LEU A 212 -15.00 10.50 -21.89
N ASN A 213 -15.47 10.03 -23.05
CA ASN A 213 -16.48 10.71 -23.86
C ASN A 213 -17.77 10.99 -23.07
N LEU A 214 -18.24 10.01 -22.29
CA LEU A 214 -19.45 10.15 -21.49
C LEU A 214 -19.27 11.15 -20.33
N LEU A 215 -18.07 11.21 -19.74
CA LEU A 215 -17.77 12.13 -18.65
C LEU A 215 -17.54 13.57 -19.14
N GLU A 216 -16.90 13.74 -20.30
CA GLU A 216 -16.77 15.04 -20.97
C GLU A 216 -18.14 15.61 -21.34
N LYS A 217 -19.03 14.78 -21.92
CA LYS A 217 -20.40 15.17 -22.24
C LYS A 217 -21.17 15.70 -21.03
N ASN A 218 -20.93 15.12 -19.84
CA ASN A 218 -21.56 15.52 -18.59
C ASN A 218 -20.77 16.60 -17.81
N ARG A 219 -19.66 17.13 -18.35
CA ARG A 219 -18.78 18.13 -17.71
C ARG A 219 -18.28 17.74 -16.32
N VAL A 220 -18.06 16.43 -16.09
CA VAL A 220 -17.57 15.91 -14.80
C VAL A 220 -16.06 15.66 -14.83
N LEU A 221 -15.43 15.80 -16.00
CA LEU A 221 -14.01 15.57 -16.20
C LEU A 221 -13.24 16.88 -16.04
N GLY A 222 -12.62 17.07 -14.87
CA GLY A 222 -11.73 18.20 -14.61
C GLY A 222 -11.22 18.20 -13.17
N LEU A 223 -9.95 18.54 -13.00
CA LEU A 223 -9.40 18.91 -11.70
C LEU A 223 -9.55 20.42 -11.54
N LYS A 224 -10.10 20.88 -10.41
CA LYS A 224 -9.99 22.30 -10.04
C LYS A 224 -8.57 22.56 -9.54
N SER A 225 -7.97 23.68 -9.92
CA SER A 225 -6.69 24.09 -9.34
C SER A 225 -6.87 24.29 -7.83
N LEU A 226 -5.85 23.91 -7.06
CA LEU A 226 -5.82 24.14 -5.61
C LEU A 226 -5.48 25.60 -5.25
N SER A 227 -5.13 26.43 -6.24
CA SER A 227 -4.66 27.81 -6.07
C SER A 227 -5.73 28.90 -6.17
N GLU A 228 -7.01 28.53 -6.13
CA GLU A 228 -8.14 29.47 -5.99
C GLU A 228 -8.49 29.77 -4.53
#